data_AF-A0A556QXW4-F1
#
_entry.id   AF-A0A556QXW4-F1
#
_cell.length_a   1.000
_cell.length_b   1.000
_cell.length_c   1.000
_cell.angle_alpha   90.00
_cell.angle_beta   90.00
_cell.angle_gamma   90.00
#
_symmetry.space_group_name_H-M   'P 1'
#
loop_
_entity.id
_entity.type
_entity.pdbx_description
1 polymer ?
#
loop_
_entity_poly.entity_id
_entity_poly.type
_entity_poly.pdbx_seq_one_letter_code
_entity_poly.pdbx_strand_id
1 'polypeptide(L)'
;MGRKKIRHFSLEEKTKIVLALLQEDLTLVELSSKYGVTSKTLQNWKRQFLENASITFDPSKIVGVYKEEISALKHQNDELCKSLRKGYS
;
A
#
# COMPACT_ATOMS: atom_id res chain seq x y z
N MET A 1 0.90 -29.09 -15.52
CA MET A 1 0.94 -28.13 -14.40
C MET A 1 -0.28 -27.22 -14.46
N GLY A 2 -1.29 -27.44 -13.61
CA GLY A 2 -2.51 -26.63 -13.61
C GLY A 2 -2.25 -25.21 -13.09
N ARG A 3 -2.77 -24.19 -13.77
CA ARG A 3 -2.72 -22.79 -13.30
C ARG A 3 -3.35 -22.71 -11.90
N LYS A 4 -2.58 -22.31 -10.88
CA LYS A 4 -3.14 -21.99 -9.55
C LYS A 4 -4.23 -20.93 -9.75
N LYS A 5 -5.48 -21.30 -9.49
CA LYS A 5 -6.60 -20.34 -9.49
C LYS A 5 -6.28 -19.25 -8.49
N ILE A 6 -6.11 -18.02 -8.96
CA ILE A 6 -5.90 -16.86 -8.11
C ILE A 6 -7.23 -16.58 -7.42
N ARG A 7 -7.32 -16.90 -6.13
CA ARG A 7 -8.49 -16.54 -5.32
C ARG A 7 -8.55 -15.02 -5.21
N HIS A 8 -9.66 -14.43 -5.62
CA HIS A 8 -9.93 -13.02 -5.39
C HIS A 8 -10.57 -12.89 -4.01
N PHE A 9 -9.89 -12.20 -3.11
CA PHE A 9 -10.41 -11.86 -1.79
C PHE A 9 -11.11 -10.52 -1.87
N SER A 10 -12.35 -10.46 -1.38
CA SER A 10 -13.06 -9.19 -1.24
C SER A 10 -12.36 -8.30 -0.21
N LEU A 11 -12.65 -7.01 -0.25
CA LEU A 11 -12.08 -6.06 0.72
C LEU A 11 -12.51 -6.42 2.15
N GLU A 12 -13.78 -6.80 2.31
CA GLU A 12 -14.37 -7.21 3.58
C GLU A 12 -13.72 -8.49 4.14
N GLU A 13 -13.45 -9.48 3.28
CA GLU A 13 -12.74 -10.70 3.67
C GLU A 13 -11.31 -10.40 4.12
N LYS A 14 -10.57 -9.55 3.39
CA LYS A 14 -9.21 -9.15 3.78
C LYS A 14 -9.21 -8.47 5.13
N THR A 15 -10.16 -7.56 5.37
CA THR A 15 -10.30 -6.88 6.67
C THR A 15 -10.57 -7.86 7.79
N LYS A 16 -11.51 -8.80 7.63
CA LYS A 16 -11.81 -9.83 8.65
C LYS A 16 -10.58 -10.69 8.97
N ILE A 17 -9.82 -11.09 7.95
CA ILE A 17 -8.59 -11.88 8.13
C ILE A 17 -7.51 -11.08 8.89
N VAL A 18 -7.31 -9.80 8.54
CA VAL A 18 -6.32 -8.94 9.21
C VAL A 18 -6.72 -8.65 10.65
N LEU A 19 -8.01 -8.45 10.94
CA LEU A 19 -8.50 -8.26 12.31
C LEU A 19 -8.26 -9.51 13.17
N ALA A 20 -8.60 -10.71 12.68
CA ALA A 20 -8.31 -11.96 13.38
C ALA A 20 -6.80 -12.14 13.64
N LEU A 21 -5.95 -11.69 12.71
CA LEU A 21 -4.49 -11.71 12.88
C LEU A 21 -3.99 -10.69 13.93
N LEU A 22 -4.67 -9.54 14.09
CA LEU A 22 -4.32 -8.50 15.05
C LEU A 22 -4.83 -8.82 16.47
N GLN A 23 -5.98 -9.48 16.56
CA GLN A 23 -6.58 -9.92 17.82
C GLN A 23 -5.91 -11.17 18.40
N GLU A 24 -4.94 -11.75 17.68
CA GLU A 24 -4.27 -13.02 18.02
C GLU A 24 -5.24 -14.22 18.13
N ASP A 25 -6.48 -14.07 17.63
CA ASP A 25 -7.48 -15.15 17.58
C ASP A 25 -7.02 -16.35 16.75
N LEU A 26 -6.21 -16.09 15.71
CA LEU A 26 -5.63 -17.11 14.84
C LEU A 26 -4.20 -16.73 14.49
N THR A 27 -3.30 -17.72 14.56
CA THR A 27 -1.91 -17.56 14.17
C THR A 27 -1.77 -17.39 12.64
N LEU A 28 -0.64 -16.83 12.20
CA LEU A 28 -0.31 -16.73 10.77
C LEU A 28 -0.40 -18.08 10.04
N VAL A 29 -0.03 -19.17 10.71
CA VAL A 29 -0.04 -20.52 10.15
C VAL A 29 -1.48 -21.02 9.96
N GLU A 30 -2.34 -20.81 10.96
CA GLU A 30 -3.75 -21.20 10.90
C GLU A 30 -4.52 -20.40 9.86
N LEU A 31 -4.31 -19.07 9.79
CA LEU A 31 -4.91 -18.23 8.76
C LEU A 31 -4.42 -18.61 7.36
N SER A 32 -3.13 -18.94 7.24
CA SER A 32 -2.55 -19.38 5.97
C SER A 32 -3.20 -20.67 5.49
N SER A 33 -3.35 -21.66 6.36
CA SER A 33 -4.01 -22.93 6.04
C SER A 33 -5.52 -22.74 5.78
N LYS A 34 -6.22 -21.97 6.61
CA LYS A 34 -7.68 -21.78 6.52
C LYS A 34 -8.12 -21.03 5.27
N TYR A 35 -7.41 -19.98 4.90
CA TYR A 35 -7.79 -19.13 3.76
C TYR A 35 -6.98 -19.43 2.50
N GLY A 36 -5.93 -20.27 2.59
CA GLY A 36 -5.03 -20.56 1.47
C GLY A 36 -4.17 -19.35 1.09
N VAL A 37 -3.84 -18.49 2.06
CA VAL A 37 -3.11 -17.24 1.85
C VAL A 37 -1.71 -17.37 2.42
N THR A 38 -0.68 -17.10 1.63
CA THR A 38 0.70 -17.17 2.12
C THR A 38 0.95 -16.19 3.28
N SER A 39 1.76 -16.59 4.27
CA SER A 39 2.12 -15.73 5.42
C SER A 39 2.65 -14.35 5.01
N LYS A 40 3.44 -14.28 3.93
CA LYS A 40 3.94 -13.01 3.35
C LYS A 40 2.80 -12.08 2.92
N THR A 41 1.76 -12.63 2.32
CA THR A 41 0.57 -11.86 1.90
C THR A 41 -0.21 -11.35 3.10
N LEU A 42 -0.38 -12.18 4.13
CA LEU A 42 -1.02 -11.78 5.39
C LEU A 42 -0.26 -10.65 6.09
N GLN A 43 1.07 -10.75 6.18
CA GLN A 43 1.92 -9.69 6.72
C GLN A 43 1.79 -8.39 5.91
N ASN A 44 1.74 -8.49 4.57
CA ASN A 44 1.57 -7.32 3.73
C ASN A 44 0.19 -6.66 3.90
N TRP A 45 -0.89 -7.43 4.03
CA TRP A 45 -2.22 -6.89 4.32
C TRP A 45 -2.29 -6.25 5.71
N LYS A 46 -1.68 -6.87 6.73
CA LYS A 46 -1.54 -6.28 8.07
C LYS A 46 -0.84 -4.93 8.02
N ARG A 47 0.28 -4.84 7.30
CA ARG A 47 1.02 -3.59 7.11
C ARG A 47 0.17 -2.52 6.44
N GLN A 48 -0.46 -2.83 5.31
CA GLN A 48 -1.31 -1.88 4.59
C GLN A 48 -2.49 -1.40 5.43
N PHE A 49 -3.10 -2.29 6.22
CA PHE A 49 -4.20 -1.93 7.12
C PHE A 49 -3.75 -0.94 8.21
N LEU A 50 -2.59 -1.18 8.84
CA LEU A 50 -2.03 -0.30 9.86
C LEU A 50 -1.55 1.04 9.29
N GLU A 51 -0.92 1.02 8.11
CA GLU A 51 -0.55 2.24 7.38
C GLU A 51 -1.80 3.09 7.11
N ASN A 52 -2.87 2.51 6.56
CA ASN A 52 -4.13 3.21 6.30
C ASN A 52 -4.83 3.70 7.57
N ALA A 53 -4.80 2.91 8.66
CA ALA A 53 -5.34 3.34 9.94
C ALA A 53 -4.57 4.55 10.49
N SER A 54 -3.23 4.51 10.45
CA SER A 54 -2.36 5.62 10.88
C SER A 54 -2.66 6.91 10.12
N ILE A 55 -2.85 6.82 8.80
CA ILE A 55 -3.24 7.95 7.94
C ILE A 55 -4.61 8.51 8.33
N THR A 56 -5.56 7.64 8.64
CA THR A 56 -6.91 8.05 9.05
C THR A 56 -6.88 8.85 10.35
N PHE A 57 -5.99 8.51 11.29
CA PHE A 57 -5.83 9.22 12.56
C PHE A 57 -4.95 10.47 12.47
N ASP A 58 -3.98 10.50 11.56
CA ASP A 58 -3.10 11.65 11.31
C ASP A 58 -2.92 11.88 9.80
N PRO A 59 -3.88 12.58 9.17
CA PRO A 59 -3.81 12.87 7.74
C PRO A 59 -2.70 13.87 7.40
N SER A 60 -2.20 14.64 8.38
CA SER A 60 -1.19 15.69 8.17
C SER A 60 0.15 15.12 7.71
N LYS A 61 0.51 13.91 8.15
CA LYS A 61 1.70 13.19 7.68
C LYS A 61 1.72 12.99 6.17
N ILE A 62 0.58 12.64 5.59
CA ILE A 62 0.47 12.38 4.15
C ILE A 62 0.44 13.68 3.35
N VAL A 63 -0.27 14.68 3.84
CA VAL A 63 -0.36 15.99 3.18
C VAL A 63 1.02 16.63 3.07
N GLY A 64 1.87 16.51 4.09
CA GLY A 64 3.25 16.99 4.07
C GLY A 64 4.08 16.32 2.98
N VAL A 65 4.12 14.98 2.97
CA VAL A 65 4.91 14.20 1.99
C VAL A 65 4.47 14.48 0.56
N TYR A 66 3.17 14.48 0.26
CA TYR A 66 2.71 14.77 -1.11
C TYR A 66 2.98 16.21 -1.53
N LYS A 67 2.92 17.17 -0.61
CA LYS A 67 3.23 18.58 -0.92
C LYS A 67 4.71 18.75 -1.29
N GLU A 68 5.61 18.09 -0.57
CA GLU A 68 7.04 18.08 -0.87
C GLU A 68 7.32 17.45 -2.24
N GLU A 69 6.73 16.29 -2.54
CA GLU A 69 6.93 15.59 -3.81
C GLU A 69 6.37 16.38 -5.01
N ILE A 70 5.19 17.01 -4.86
CA ILE A 70 4.64 17.93 -5.87
C ILE A 70 5.56 19.12 -6.09
N SER A 71 6.16 19.68 -5.02
CA SER A 71 7.07 20.81 -5.14
C SER A 71 8.36 20.44 -5.89
N ALA A 72 8.91 19.25 -5.62
CA ALA A 72 10.09 18.72 -6.28
C ALA A 72 9.83 18.47 -7.77
N LEU A 73 8.71 17.82 -8.11
CA LEU A 73 8.30 17.56 -9.49
C LEU A 73 8.05 18.87 -10.27
N LYS A 74 7.45 19.88 -9.63
CA LYS A 74 7.28 21.20 -10.25
C LYS A 74 8.62 21.85 -10.57
N HIS A 75 9.57 21.82 -9.63
CA HIS A 75 10.90 22.37 -9.85
C HIS A 75 11.63 21.65 -11.00
N GLN A 76 11.55 20.32 -11.05
CA GLN A 76 12.12 19.54 -12.15
C GLN A 76 11.50 19.89 -13.50
N ASN A 77 10.18 20.05 -13.56
CA ASN A 77 9.50 20.48 -14.80
C ASN A 77 9.92 21.89 -15.22
N ASP A 78 10.03 22.83 -14.29
CA ASP A 78 10.47 24.20 -14.60
C ASP A 78 11.90 24.21 -15.18
N GLU A 79 12.81 23.43 -14.60
CA GLU A 79 14.19 23.30 -15.09
C GLU A 79 14.28 22.61 -16.46
N LEU A 80 13.46 21.58 -16.69
CA LEU A 80 13.34 20.92 -18.00
C LEU A 80 12.78 21.89 -19.04
N CYS A 81 11.72 22.64 -18.72
CA CYS A 81 11.14 23.64 -19.60
C CYS A 81 12.14 24.74 -19.98
N LYS A 82 12.93 25.24 -19.02
CA LYS A 82 14.01 26.20 -19.29
C LYS A 82 15.07 25.63 -20.20
N SER A 83 15.46 24.37 -19.99
CA SER A 83 16.48 23.68 -20.79
C SER A 83 16.01 23.47 -22.23
N LEU A 84 14.77 23.02 -22.42
CA LEU A 84 14.16 22.89 -23.75
C LEU A 84 14.10 24.24 -24.46
N ARG A 85 13.65 25.30 -23.77
CA ARG A 85 13.57 26.65 -24.34
C ARG A 85 14.92 27.19 -24.80
N LYS A 86 16.01 26.85 -24.10
CA LYS A 86 17.39 27.23 -24.48
C LYS A 86 17.93 26.41 -25.66
N GLY A 87 17.47 25.18 -25.87
CA GLY A 87 17.91 24.33 -26.98
C GLY A 87 17.24 24.61 -28.33
N TYR A 88 16.11 25.34 -28.32
CA TYR A 88 15.38 25.77 -29.52
C TYR A 88 15.63 27.25 -29.91
N SER A 89 16.53 27.95 -29.19
CA SER A 89 16.99 29.31 -29.51
C SER A 89 18.39 29.29 -30.09
#